data_AF-A0AA34SKJ2-F1
#
_entry.id   AF-A0AA34SKJ2-F1
#
_cell.length_a   1.000
_cell.length_b   1.000
_cell.length_c   1.000
_cell.angle_alpha   90.00
_cell.angle_beta   90.00
_cell.angle_gamma   90.00
#
_symmetry.space_group_name_H-M   'P 1'
#
loop_
_entity.id
_entity.type
_entity.pdbx_description
1 polymer ?
#
loop_
_entity_poly.entity_id
_entity_poly.type
_entity_poly.pdbx_seq_one_letter_code
_entity_poly.pdbx_strand_id
1 'polypeptide(L)'
;MGDQMPNSSKPTSVFQTFRKWELLPPRVPMPDELHGSFDKLLEALAEAFSPATDYEHLLIAQLAHVEWDIQRHASMRDASIRGRLFHEVIDAFTGQKTSNFEELSREAKPRTHLPDVELATKTARDLLSGNKAEVARAKKVLAGRDIDLQILLSRAHLNASGYGMHDEKVIKLTGQRRRMLEDFQRIVSARKANEHEPA
;
A
#
# COMPACT_ATOMS: atom_id res chain seq x y z
N MET A 1 0.42 -23.54 50.55
CA MET A 1 1.83 -23.10 50.37
C MET A 1 2.49 -24.06 49.40
N GLY A 2 2.92 -23.74 48.20
CA GLY A 2 2.77 -22.58 47.34
C GLY A 2 3.15 -23.11 45.95
N ASP A 3 2.20 -23.08 45.03
CA ASP A 3 2.29 -23.66 43.69
C ASP A 3 3.13 -22.73 42.81
N GLN A 4 4.40 -23.08 42.55
CA GLN A 4 5.26 -22.34 41.64
C GLN A 4 4.91 -22.74 40.21
N MET A 5 4.14 -21.89 39.54
CA MET A 5 3.89 -21.97 38.10
C MET A 5 5.21 -21.84 37.32
N PRO A 6 5.44 -22.68 36.30
CA PRO A 6 6.61 -22.54 35.44
C PRO A 6 6.48 -21.28 34.59
N ASN A 7 7.47 -20.42 34.70
CA ASN A 7 7.63 -19.19 33.94
C ASN A 7 7.90 -19.56 32.47
N SER A 8 6.85 -19.80 31.67
CA SER A 8 6.97 -20.07 30.23
C SER A 8 7.34 -18.78 29.51
N SER A 9 8.63 -18.44 29.56
CA SER A 9 9.23 -17.46 28.68
C SER A 9 9.08 -17.99 27.26
N LYS A 10 8.07 -17.50 26.54
CA LYS A 10 7.93 -17.78 25.11
C LYS A 10 9.27 -17.42 24.45
N PRO A 11 9.82 -18.27 23.55
CA PRO A 11 11.05 -17.93 22.87
C PRO A 11 10.87 -16.56 22.23
N THR A 12 11.68 -15.60 22.68
CA THR A 12 11.72 -14.25 22.13
C THR A 12 12.11 -14.41 20.67
N SER A 13 11.18 -14.09 19.76
CA SER A 13 11.46 -14.16 18.32
C SER A 13 12.73 -13.36 18.03
N VAL A 14 13.61 -13.88 17.17
CA VAL A 14 14.86 -13.20 16.77
C VAL A 14 14.58 -11.76 16.30
N PHE A 15 13.40 -11.52 15.74
CA PHE A 15 12.92 -10.20 15.34
C PHE A 15 12.54 -9.27 16.50
N GLN A 16 12.08 -9.81 17.63
CA GLN A 16 11.91 -9.02 18.86
C GLN A 16 13.27 -8.58 19.42
N THR A 17 14.31 -9.41 19.27
CA THR A 17 15.68 -9.03 19.62
C THR A 17 16.20 -7.89 18.74
N PHE A 18 16.00 -7.95 17.42
CA PHE A 18 16.42 -6.86 16.53
C PHE A 18 15.63 -5.55 16.73
N ARG A 19 14.33 -5.64 17.04
CA ARG A 19 13.54 -4.47 17.47
C ARG A 19 14.10 -3.86 18.75
N LYS A 20 14.44 -4.70 19.72
CA LYS A 20 15.04 -4.26 20.99
C LYS A 20 16.40 -3.61 20.79
N TRP A 21 17.16 -4.02 19.78
CA TRP A 21 18.46 -3.43 19.47
C TRP A 21 18.39 -2.17 18.60
N GLU A 22 17.18 -1.65 18.34
CA GLU A 22 16.95 -0.45 17.53
C GLU A 22 17.58 -0.52 16.12
N LEU A 23 17.92 -1.74 15.65
CA LEU A 23 18.48 -1.96 14.31
C LEU A 23 17.43 -1.75 13.21
N LEU A 24 16.16 -1.70 13.60
CA LEU A 24 15.04 -1.39 12.73
C LEU A 24 14.40 -0.08 13.22
N PRO A 25 14.20 0.90 12.32
CA PRO A 25 13.57 2.16 12.71
C PRO A 25 12.14 1.90 13.22
N PRO A 26 11.69 2.59 14.28
CA PRO A 26 10.32 2.47 14.75
C PRO A 26 9.36 2.87 13.64
N ARG A 27 8.35 2.03 13.40
CA ARG A 27 7.37 2.23 12.33
C ARG A 27 6.08 2.82 12.90
N VAL A 28 5.56 3.86 12.25
CA VAL A 28 4.23 4.40 12.52
C VAL A 28 3.22 3.65 11.63
N PRO A 29 2.24 2.92 12.20
CA PRO A 29 1.18 2.30 11.42
C PRO A 29 0.33 3.36 10.71
N MET A 30 -0.11 3.07 9.49
CA MET A 30 -1.09 3.91 8.80
C MET A 30 -2.51 3.68 9.36
N PRO A 31 -3.42 4.65 9.25
CA PRO A 31 -4.78 4.54 9.80
C PRO A 31 -5.59 3.35 9.28
N ASP A 32 -5.30 2.86 8.08
CA ASP A 32 -5.99 1.77 7.38
C ASP A 32 -5.24 0.42 7.45
N GLU A 33 -4.07 0.38 8.09
CA GLU A 33 -3.30 -0.85 8.20
C GLU A 33 -3.87 -1.77 9.28
N LEU A 34 -4.05 -3.05 8.91
CA LEU A 34 -4.43 -4.08 9.89
C LEU A 34 -3.30 -4.26 10.90
N HIS A 35 -3.62 -4.23 12.20
CA HIS A 35 -2.66 -4.45 13.27
C HIS A 35 -1.95 -5.81 13.09
N GLY A 36 -0.62 -5.83 13.20
CA GLY A 36 0.21 -7.04 13.08
C GLY A 36 0.44 -7.54 11.64
N SER A 37 -0.06 -6.86 10.61
CA SER A 37 0.18 -7.22 9.20
C SER A 37 1.66 -7.21 8.81
N PHE A 38 2.43 -6.23 9.29
CA PHE A 38 3.88 -6.17 9.09
C PHE A 38 4.60 -7.36 9.74
N ASP A 39 4.21 -7.75 10.96
CA ASP A 39 4.81 -8.91 11.65
C ASP A 39 4.57 -10.20 10.87
N LYS A 40 3.36 -10.37 10.33
CA LYS A 40 3.04 -11.50 9.45
C LYS A 40 3.87 -11.51 8.16
N LEU A 41 4.10 -10.34 7.55
CA LEU A 41 4.97 -10.24 6.38
C LEU A 41 6.41 -10.66 6.74
N LEU A 42 6.91 -10.17 7.86
CA LEU A 42 8.25 -10.49 8.34
C LEU A 42 8.41 -11.99 8.62
N GLU A 43 7.44 -12.59 9.30
CA GLU A 43 7.40 -14.04 9.56
C GLU A 43 7.35 -14.84 8.25
N ALA A 44 6.50 -14.46 7.30
CA ALA A 44 6.40 -15.13 6.01
C ALA A 44 7.70 -15.04 5.20
N LEU A 45 8.40 -13.90 5.24
CA LEU A 45 9.72 -13.76 4.60
C LEU A 45 10.78 -14.60 5.33
N ALA A 46 10.76 -14.62 6.66
CA ALA A 46 11.69 -15.46 7.43
C ALA A 46 11.49 -16.94 7.12
N GLU A 47 10.24 -17.40 7.02
CA GLU A 47 9.91 -18.77 6.62
C GLU A 47 10.39 -19.05 5.19
N ALA A 48 10.06 -18.17 4.23
CA ALA A 48 10.39 -18.36 2.82
C ALA A 48 11.89 -18.41 2.54
N PHE A 49 12.68 -17.60 3.25
CA PHE A 49 14.12 -17.50 3.02
C PHE A 49 14.95 -18.36 3.99
N SER A 50 14.37 -18.84 5.09
CA SER A 50 15.02 -19.68 6.10
C SER A 50 16.43 -19.18 6.47
N PRO A 51 16.58 -17.92 6.90
CA PRO A 51 17.88 -17.34 7.25
C PRO A 51 18.53 -18.15 8.37
N ALA A 52 19.84 -18.43 8.27
CA ALA A 52 20.55 -19.25 9.25
C ALA A 52 21.47 -18.43 10.18
N THR A 53 21.80 -17.21 9.78
CA THR A 53 22.69 -16.32 10.55
C THR A 53 21.95 -15.07 11.00
N ASP A 54 22.40 -14.45 12.10
CA ASP A 54 21.82 -13.20 12.59
C ASP A 54 21.84 -12.10 11.53
N TYR A 55 22.90 -12.07 10.71
CA TYR A 55 23.01 -11.12 9.61
C TYR A 55 21.99 -11.39 8.49
N GLU A 56 21.76 -12.66 8.14
CA GLU A 56 20.69 -13.02 7.20
C GLU A 56 19.31 -12.64 7.74
N HIS A 57 19.04 -12.85 9.03
CA HIS A 57 17.78 -12.41 9.62
C HIS A 57 17.63 -10.87 9.59
N LEU A 58 18.71 -10.12 9.81
CA LEU A 58 18.71 -8.66 9.66
C LEU A 58 18.36 -8.24 8.23
N LEU A 59 18.95 -8.89 7.21
CA LEU A 59 18.63 -8.62 5.80
C LEU A 59 17.17 -8.90 5.48
N ILE A 60 16.61 -10.00 5.99
CA ILE A 60 15.19 -10.31 5.85
C ILE A 60 14.31 -9.25 6.51
N ALA A 61 14.69 -8.77 7.70
CA ALA A 61 13.95 -7.70 8.35
C ALA A 61 13.98 -6.39 7.54
N GLN A 62 15.14 -6.00 7.02
CA GLN A 62 15.26 -4.83 6.14
C GLN A 62 14.45 -5.01 4.84
N LEU A 63 14.42 -6.23 4.28
CA LEU A 63 13.64 -6.55 3.08
C LEU A 63 12.14 -6.38 3.35
N ALA A 64 11.66 -6.85 4.51
CA ALA A 64 10.28 -6.66 4.93
C ALA A 64 9.87 -5.18 4.98
N HIS A 65 10.76 -4.30 5.47
CA HIS A 65 10.53 -2.85 5.44
C HIS A 65 10.41 -2.30 4.03
N VAL A 66 11.29 -2.70 3.11
CA VAL A 66 11.24 -2.25 1.71
C VAL A 66 9.95 -2.72 1.04
N GLU A 67 9.56 -3.99 1.21
CA GLU A 67 8.32 -4.52 0.64
C GLU A 67 7.09 -3.80 1.18
N TRP A 68 7.09 -3.51 2.49
CA TRP A 68 6.01 -2.75 3.12
C TRP A 68 5.90 -1.34 2.54
N ASP A 69 7.02 -0.63 2.39
CA ASP A 69 7.03 0.73 1.83
C ASP A 69 6.60 0.74 0.34
N ILE A 70 6.94 -0.30 -0.43
CA ILE A 70 6.43 -0.48 -1.80
C ILE A 70 4.91 -0.57 -1.78
N GLN A 71 4.35 -1.46 -0.94
CA GLN A 71 2.90 -1.62 -0.83
C GLN A 71 2.23 -0.33 -0.40
N ARG A 72 2.79 0.38 0.59
CA ARG A 72 2.26 1.66 1.08
C ARG A 72 2.23 2.71 -0.02
N HIS A 73 3.33 2.90 -0.76
CA HIS A 73 3.36 3.89 -1.84
C HIS A 73 2.46 3.51 -3.00
N ALA A 74 2.32 2.23 -3.33
CA ALA A 74 1.34 1.77 -4.31
C ALA A 74 -0.10 2.08 -3.86
N SER A 75 -0.45 1.80 -2.60
CA SER A 75 -1.76 2.13 -2.05
C SER A 75 -2.05 3.63 -2.04
N MET A 76 -1.05 4.47 -1.71
CA MET A 76 -1.19 5.93 -1.76
C MET A 76 -1.37 6.43 -3.20
N ARG A 77 -0.59 5.91 -4.15
CA ARG A 77 -0.75 6.20 -5.59
C ARG A 77 -2.17 5.87 -6.07
N ASP A 78 -2.65 4.68 -5.74
CA ASP A 78 -3.97 4.21 -6.15
C ASP A 78 -5.09 4.98 -5.43
N ALA A 79 -4.89 5.42 -4.19
CA ALA A 79 -5.80 6.32 -3.48
C ALA A 79 -5.88 7.69 -4.18
N SER A 80 -4.76 8.28 -4.61
CA SER A 80 -4.75 9.54 -5.35
C SER A 80 -5.50 9.43 -6.68
N ILE A 81 -5.29 8.33 -7.42
CA ILE A 81 -5.99 8.08 -8.69
C ILE A 81 -7.49 7.90 -8.46
N ARG A 82 -7.89 7.10 -7.46
CA ARG A 82 -9.31 6.90 -7.11
C ARG A 82 -9.97 8.21 -6.67
N GLY A 83 -9.29 9.00 -5.84
CA GLY A 83 -9.75 10.32 -5.44
C GLY A 83 -9.96 11.24 -6.64
N ARG A 84 -9.04 11.23 -7.62
CA ARG A 84 -9.21 12.01 -8.84
C ARG A 84 -10.36 11.49 -9.72
N LEU A 85 -10.49 10.18 -9.87
CA LEU A 85 -11.58 9.56 -10.64
C LEU A 85 -12.95 9.97 -10.07
N PHE A 86 -13.08 10.03 -8.74
CA PHE A 86 -14.28 10.51 -8.09
C PHE A 86 -14.71 11.90 -8.61
N HIS A 87 -13.75 12.83 -8.69
CA HIS A 87 -13.97 14.18 -9.20
C HIS A 87 -14.26 14.21 -10.71
N GLU A 88 -13.53 13.44 -11.52
CA GLU A 88 -13.78 13.35 -12.97
C GLU A 88 -15.20 12.84 -13.29
N VAL A 89 -15.75 11.94 -12.47
CA VAL A 89 -17.15 11.50 -12.59
C VAL A 89 -18.11 12.65 -12.28
N ILE A 90 -17.87 13.42 -11.23
CA ILE A 90 -18.71 14.58 -10.88
C ILE A 90 -18.67 15.63 -12.00
N ASP A 91 -17.49 15.89 -12.55
CA ASP A 91 -17.30 16.85 -13.64
C ASP A 91 -18.04 16.43 -14.90
N ALA A 92 -17.98 15.15 -15.24
CA ALA A 92 -18.66 14.60 -16.42
C ALA A 92 -20.19 14.70 -16.32
N PHE A 93 -20.75 14.50 -15.13
CA PHE A 93 -22.20 14.60 -14.91
C PHE A 93 -22.71 16.03 -14.90
N THR A 94 -21.92 16.96 -14.38
CA THR A 94 -22.35 18.34 -14.12
C THR A 94 -21.90 19.32 -15.19
N GLY A 95 -20.94 18.93 -16.04
CA GLY A 95 -20.27 19.82 -17.00
C GLY A 95 -19.38 20.88 -16.35
N GLN A 96 -19.22 20.84 -15.02
CA GLN A 96 -18.43 21.81 -14.26
C GLN A 96 -17.11 21.17 -13.86
N LYS A 97 -15.98 21.80 -14.18
CA LYS A 97 -14.67 21.32 -13.74
C LYS A 97 -14.51 21.56 -12.24
N THR A 98 -14.43 20.48 -11.44
CA THR A 98 -14.04 20.53 -10.02
C THR A 98 -12.52 20.54 -9.84
N SER A 99 -11.73 20.60 -10.92
CA SER A 99 -10.27 20.69 -10.86
C SER A 99 -9.72 21.89 -10.07
N ASN A 100 -10.55 22.88 -9.74
CA ASN A 100 -10.18 24.03 -8.90
C ASN A 100 -10.77 23.93 -7.48
N PHE A 101 -11.21 22.76 -7.03
CA PHE A 101 -11.93 22.62 -5.75
C PHE A 101 -11.05 22.95 -4.52
N GLU A 102 -9.72 22.83 -4.60
CA GLU A 102 -8.84 23.32 -3.54
C GLU A 102 -8.88 24.85 -3.37
N GLU A 103 -9.12 25.63 -4.44
CA GLU A 103 -9.33 27.08 -4.34
C GLU A 103 -10.78 27.44 -3.94
N LEU A 104 -11.77 26.62 -4.32
CA LEU A 104 -13.18 26.88 -4.04
C LEU A 104 -13.64 26.43 -2.65
N SER A 105 -12.90 25.56 -1.96
CA SER A 105 -13.32 24.96 -0.68
C SER A 105 -13.31 25.94 0.50
N ARG A 106 -12.85 27.19 0.34
CA ARG A 106 -12.95 28.23 1.39
C ARG A 106 -14.21 29.08 1.32
N GLU A 107 -14.90 29.17 0.18
CA GLU A 107 -16.05 30.08 0.01
C GLU A 107 -17.25 29.51 -0.77
N ALA A 108 -17.14 28.34 -1.40
CA ALA A 108 -18.24 27.77 -2.17
C ALA A 108 -19.29 27.14 -1.24
N LYS A 109 -20.45 27.81 -1.11
CA LYS A 109 -21.66 27.20 -0.54
C LYS A 109 -21.87 25.81 -1.14
N PRO A 110 -22.19 24.78 -0.33
CA PRO A 110 -22.32 23.43 -0.83
C PRO A 110 -23.43 23.38 -1.87
N ARG A 111 -23.08 23.05 -3.12
CA ARG A 111 -24.01 22.86 -4.25
C ARG A 111 -24.86 21.59 -4.10
N THR A 112 -25.07 21.12 -2.86
CA THR A 112 -25.66 19.83 -2.47
C THR A 112 -27.15 19.65 -2.85
N HIS A 113 -27.76 20.62 -3.54
CA HIS A 113 -29.18 20.56 -3.91
C HIS A 113 -29.44 20.37 -5.41
N LEU A 114 -28.40 20.21 -6.24
CA LEU A 114 -28.60 19.84 -7.64
C LEU A 114 -28.73 18.31 -7.77
N PRO A 115 -29.82 17.78 -8.35
CA PRO A 115 -30.07 16.34 -8.44
C PRO A 115 -28.98 15.60 -9.23
N ASP A 116 -28.36 16.26 -10.21
CA ASP A 116 -27.23 15.68 -10.95
C ASP A 116 -25.97 15.50 -10.08
N VAL A 117 -25.74 16.38 -9.10
CA VAL A 117 -24.58 16.28 -8.19
C VAL A 117 -24.74 15.11 -7.23
N GLU A 118 -25.96 14.87 -6.71
CA GLU A 118 -26.23 13.74 -5.83
C GLU A 118 -26.09 12.41 -6.57
N LEU A 119 -26.68 12.31 -7.76
CA LEU A 119 -26.53 11.13 -8.62
C LEU A 119 -25.07 10.89 -9.01
N ALA A 120 -24.34 11.94 -9.38
CA ALA A 120 -22.92 11.84 -9.73
C ALA A 120 -22.08 11.37 -8.54
N THR A 121 -22.29 11.96 -7.37
CA THR A 121 -21.61 11.59 -6.12
C THR A 121 -21.86 10.13 -5.77
N LYS A 122 -23.11 9.68 -5.87
CA LYS A 122 -23.47 8.28 -5.63
C LYS A 122 -22.82 7.35 -6.66
N THR A 123 -22.88 7.69 -7.93
CA THR A 123 -22.27 6.91 -9.03
C THR A 123 -20.75 6.80 -8.82
N ALA A 124 -20.09 7.89 -8.43
CA ALA A 124 -18.67 7.91 -8.14
C ALA A 124 -18.31 7.03 -6.92
N ARG A 125 -19.12 7.06 -5.84
CA ARG A 125 -18.93 6.15 -4.69
C ARG A 125 -19.13 4.69 -5.08
N ASP A 126 -20.17 4.38 -5.85
CA ASP A 126 -20.47 3.02 -6.30
C ASP A 126 -19.37 2.48 -7.25
N LEU A 127 -18.72 3.33 -8.05
CA LEU A 127 -17.57 2.94 -8.89
C LEU A 127 -16.32 2.61 -8.08
N LEU A 128 -16.11 3.31 -6.98
CA LEU A 128 -14.94 3.16 -6.12
C LEU A 128 -15.16 2.15 -4.99
N SER A 129 -16.36 1.58 -4.90
CA SER A 129 -16.67 0.58 -3.90
C SER A 129 -15.99 -0.75 -4.23
N GLY A 130 -15.72 -1.55 -3.20
CA GLY A 130 -15.24 -2.93 -3.38
C GLY A 130 -16.30 -3.90 -3.89
N ASN A 131 -17.55 -3.45 -4.08
CA ASN A 131 -18.69 -4.31 -4.39
C ASN A 131 -18.94 -4.36 -5.91
N LYS A 132 -18.73 -5.54 -6.51
CA LYS A 132 -18.91 -5.76 -7.96
C LYS A 132 -20.30 -5.38 -8.47
N ALA A 133 -21.34 -5.56 -7.67
CA ALA A 133 -22.71 -5.23 -8.07
C ALA A 133 -22.96 -3.71 -8.13
N GLU A 134 -22.39 -2.96 -7.19
CA GLU A 134 -22.42 -1.48 -7.19
C GLU A 134 -21.66 -0.92 -8.39
N VAL A 135 -20.43 -1.41 -8.60
CA VAL A 135 -19.60 -1.02 -9.75
C VAL A 135 -20.32 -1.30 -11.07
N ALA A 136 -20.98 -2.46 -11.21
CA ALA A 136 -21.73 -2.80 -12.42
C ALA A 136 -22.93 -1.87 -12.65
N ARG A 137 -23.64 -1.47 -11.58
CA ARG A 137 -24.73 -0.48 -11.69
C ARG A 137 -24.20 0.88 -12.11
N ALA A 138 -23.13 1.35 -11.48
CA ALA A 138 -22.56 2.66 -11.79
C ALA A 138 -22.04 2.74 -13.23
N LYS A 139 -21.42 1.67 -13.74
CA LYS A 139 -21.04 1.55 -15.17
C LYS A 139 -22.24 1.67 -16.11
N LYS A 140 -23.39 1.08 -15.77
CA LYS A 140 -24.63 1.23 -16.57
C LYS A 140 -25.15 2.66 -16.55
N VAL A 141 -25.08 3.34 -15.40
CA VAL A 141 -25.49 4.75 -15.29
C VAL A 141 -24.61 5.65 -16.17
N LEU A 142 -23.29 5.43 -16.15
CA LEU A 142 -22.34 6.15 -17.02
C LEU A 142 -22.65 5.93 -18.51
N ALA A 143 -22.81 4.67 -18.92
CA ALA A 143 -23.13 4.33 -20.30
C ALA A 143 -24.45 4.93 -20.77
N GLY A 144 -25.48 4.96 -19.91
CA GLY A 144 -26.76 5.59 -20.21
C GLY A 144 -26.71 7.11 -20.43
N ARG A 145 -25.60 7.76 -20.05
CA ARG A 145 -25.32 9.18 -20.29
C ARG A 145 -24.24 9.42 -21.34
N ASP A 146 -23.82 8.39 -22.06
CA ASP A 146 -22.71 8.45 -23.03
C ASP A 146 -21.38 8.94 -22.42
N ILE A 147 -21.15 8.60 -21.14
CA ILE A 147 -19.92 8.94 -20.43
C ILE A 147 -19.00 7.72 -20.46
N ASP A 148 -17.87 7.84 -21.17
CA ASP A 148 -16.87 6.77 -21.25
C ASP A 148 -15.97 6.73 -20.01
N LEU A 149 -16.09 5.65 -19.24
CA LEU A 149 -15.27 5.39 -18.06
C LEU A 149 -13.77 5.32 -18.37
N GLN A 150 -13.35 4.82 -19.54
CA GLN A 150 -11.94 4.73 -19.90
C GLN A 150 -11.32 6.11 -20.08
N ILE A 151 -12.08 7.06 -20.64
CA ILE A 151 -11.66 8.46 -20.75
C ILE A 151 -11.53 9.08 -19.35
N LEU A 152 -12.49 8.84 -18.46
CA LEU A 152 -12.41 9.34 -17.08
C LEU A 152 -11.22 8.76 -16.32
N LEU A 153 -10.96 7.46 -16.44
CA LEU A 153 -9.79 6.81 -15.84
C LEU A 153 -8.49 7.39 -16.39
N SER A 154 -8.38 7.57 -17.71
CA SER A 154 -7.20 8.15 -18.34
C SER A 154 -6.94 9.56 -17.84
N ARG A 155 -7.99 10.39 -17.74
CA ARG A 155 -7.89 11.74 -17.15
C ARG A 155 -7.52 11.69 -15.68
N ALA A 156 -8.08 10.75 -14.92
CA ALA A 156 -7.75 10.58 -13.50
C ALA A 156 -6.28 10.22 -13.30
N HIS A 157 -5.72 9.34 -14.14
CA HIS A 157 -4.30 9.03 -14.13
C HIS A 157 -3.42 10.24 -14.47
N LEU A 158 -3.80 11.02 -15.49
CA LEU A 158 -3.02 12.20 -15.90
C LEU A 158 -3.08 13.35 -14.89
N ASN A 159 -4.23 13.52 -14.22
CA ASN A 159 -4.52 14.69 -13.38
C ASN A 159 -4.46 14.42 -11.88
N ALA A 160 -4.18 13.19 -11.44
CA ALA A 160 -3.99 12.91 -10.01
C ALA A 160 -2.80 13.74 -9.50
N SER A 161 -2.99 14.49 -8.42
CA SER A 161 -1.86 15.18 -7.77
C SER A 161 -1.04 14.18 -6.95
N GLY A 162 0.28 14.37 -6.92
CA GLY A 162 1.19 13.62 -6.06
C GLY A 162 1.42 12.14 -6.41
N TYR A 163 0.73 11.55 -7.40
CA TYR A 163 0.94 10.13 -7.75
C TYR A 163 2.34 9.88 -8.31
N GLY A 164 2.91 10.83 -9.07
CA GLY A 164 4.25 10.70 -9.66
C GLY A 164 5.33 10.47 -8.60
N MET A 165 5.27 11.19 -7.48
CA MET A 165 6.20 10.99 -6.35
C MET A 165 6.09 9.58 -5.77
N HIS A 166 4.88 9.03 -5.65
CA HIS A 166 4.68 7.67 -5.16
C HIS A 166 5.15 6.63 -6.17
N ASP A 167 4.93 6.86 -7.46
CA ASP A 167 5.36 5.94 -8.52
C ASP A 167 6.89 5.89 -8.63
N GLU A 168 7.56 7.04 -8.62
CA GLU A 168 9.02 7.14 -8.55
C GLU A 168 9.58 6.41 -7.33
N LYS A 169 8.92 6.55 -6.19
CA LYS A 169 9.33 5.90 -4.95
C LYS A 169 9.14 4.38 -5.02
N VAL A 170 8.05 3.89 -5.61
CA VAL A 170 7.84 2.45 -5.89
C VAL A 170 8.95 1.91 -6.78
N ILE A 171 9.31 2.62 -7.86
CA ILE A 171 10.39 2.22 -8.77
C ILE A 171 11.73 2.14 -8.01
N LYS A 172 12.06 3.17 -7.23
CA LYS A 172 13.30 3.23 -6.44
C LYS A 172 13.38 2.09 -5.44
N LEU A 173 12.31 1.85 -4.68
CA LEU A 173 12.24 0.79 -3.68
C LEU A 173 12.27 -0.60 -4.32
N THR A 174 11.62 -0.79 -5.47
CA THR A 174 11.70 -2.05 -6.23
C THR A 174 13.12 -2.35 -6.68
N GLY A 175 13.87 -1.32 -7.12
CA GLY A 175 15.29 -1.46 -7.42
C GLY A 175 16.13 -1.81 -6.19
N GLN A 176 15.81 -1.22 -5.02
CA GLN A 176 16.46 -1.56 -3.76
C GLN A 176 16.17 -3.01 -3.33
N ARG A 177 14.90 -3.44 -3.40
CA ARG A 177 14.48 -4.83 -3.13
C ARG A 177 15.33 -5.81 -3.94
N ARG A 178 15.46 -5.58 -5.24
CA ARG A 178 16.23 -6.48 -6.12
C ARG A 178 17.69 -6.61 -5.67
N ARG A 179 18.34 -5.49 -5.36
CA ARG A 179 19.73 -5.50 -4.85
C ARG A 179 19.85 -6.27 -3.53
N MET A 180 18.91 -6.07 -2.61
CA MET A 180 18.91 -6.79 -1.33
C MET A 180 18.73 -8.30 -1.50
N LEU A 181 17.87 -8.73 -2.43
CA LEU A 181 17.72 -10.14 -2.76
C LEU A 181 18.99 -10.73 -3.38
N GLU A 182 19.64 -10.00 -4.29
CA GLU A 182 20.92 -10.40 -4.89
C GLU A 182 22.03 -10.54 -3.83
N ASP A 183 22.11 -9.58 -2.89
CA ASP A 183 23.08 -9.63 -1.79
C ASP A 183 22.80 -10.80 -0.83
N PHE A 184 21.53 -11.02 -0.47
CA PHE A 184 21.13 -12.18 0.35
C PHE A 184 21.53 -13.50 -0.32
N GLN A 185 21.21 -13.66 -1.61
CA GLN A 185 21.59 -14.86 -2.37
C GLN A 185 23.10 -15.07 -2.41
N ARG A 186 23.87 -13.99 -2.61
CA ARG A 186 25.34 -14.04 -2.61
C ARG A 186 25.89 -14.57 -1.29
N ILE A 187 25.35 -14.10 -0.16
CA ILE A 187 25.76 -14.54 1.18
C ILE A 187 25.42 -16.02 1.40
N VAL A 188 24.19 -16.42 1.07
CA VAL A 188 23.75 -17.81 1.22
C VAL A 188 24.60 -18.74 0.35
N SER A 189 24.90 -18.36 -0.89
CA SER A 189 25.76 -19.12 -1.79
C SER A 189 27.19 -19.24 -1.26
N ALA A 190 27.77 -18.14 -0.76
CA ALA A 190 29.11 -18.17 -0.18
C ALA A 190 29.20 -19.07 1.05
N ARG A 191 28.18 -19.02 1.93
CA ARG A 191 28.09 -19.90 3.10
C ARG A 191 28.05 -21.37 2.69
N LYS A 192 27.17 -21.73 1.75
CA LYS A 192 27.06 -23.11 1.24
C LYS A 192 28.36 -23.60 0.61
N ALA A 193 29.07 -22.75 -0.12
CA ALA A 193 30.37 -23.10 -0.70
C ALA A 193 31.40 -23.46 0.40
N ASN A 194 31.47 -22.67 1.46
CA ASN A 194 32.37 -22.92 2.59
C ASN A 194 31.99 -24.18 3.39
N GLU A 195 30.72 -24.58 3.42
CA GLU A 195 30.26 -25.82 4.06
C GLU A 195 30.70 -27.09 3.29
N HIS A 196 31.01 -26.98 1.98
CA HIS A 196 31.33 -28.11 1.11
C HIS A 196 32.82 -28.28 0.80
N GLU A 197 33.70 -27.45 1.37
CA GLU A 197 35.15 -27.58 1.24
C GLU A 197 35.67 -28.43 2.42
N PRO A 198 35.91 -29.75 2.25
CA PRO A 198 36.46 -30.57 3.32
C PRO A 198 37.89 -30.11 3.63
N ALA A 199 38.16 -29.92 4.92
CA ALA A 199 39.48 -29.57 5.46
C ALA A 199 40.56 -30.62 5.13
#